data_AF-A0A0E2LXP8-F1
#
_entry.id   AF-A0A0E2LXP8-F1
#
_cell.length_a   1.000
_cell.length_b   1.000
_cell.length_c   1.000
_cell.angle_alpha   90.00
_cell.angle_beta   90.00
_cell.angle_gamma   90.00
#
_symmetry.space_group_name_H-M   'P 1'
#
loop_
_entity.id
_entity.type
_entity.pdbx_description
1 polymer ?
#
loop_
_entity_poly.entity_id
_entity_poly.type
_entity_poly.pdbx_seq_one_letter_code
_entity_poly.pdbx_strand_id
1 'polypeptide(L)'
;MPKNKKRSVMISLVLTNIIALLLISLWGGYYDFAPFLVGAVSLKHALSDFLRTEIVIGGGFLILFNGYVLIWNLFLKKKSSSQRIPKKGKRQK
;
A
#
# COMPACT_ATOMS: atom_id res chain seq x y z
N MET A 1 1.19 15.91 -17.79
CA MET A 1 1.02 14.44 -17.65
C MET A 1 -0.37 14.10 -18.18
N PRO A 2 -0.50 13.25 -19.22
CA PRO A 2 -1.78 12.98 -19.87
C PRO A 2 -2.79 12.39 -18.86
N LYS A 3 -4.06 12.80 -18.92
CA LYS A 3 -5.14 12.38 -17.99
C LYS A 3 -5.20 10.85 -17.82
N ASN A 4 -4.97 10.10 -18.90
CA ASN A 4 -4.99 8.64 -18.90
C ASN A 4 -3.90 8.01 -18.01
N LYS A 5 -2.72 8.65 -17.91
CA LYS A 5 -1.60 8.13 -17.11
C LYS A 5 -1.82 8.30 -15.62
N LYS A 6 -2.52 9.36 -15.18
CA LYS A 6 -2.89 9.55 -13.76
C LYS A 6 -3.93 8.53 -13.31
N ARG A 7 -4.92 8.25 -14.18
CA ARG A 7 -5.99 7.28 -13.89
C ARG A 7 -5.44 5.86 -13.74
N SER A 8 -4.52 5.46 -14.63
CA SER A 8 -3.85 4.16 -14.56
C SER A 8 -3.04 3.96 -13.26
N VAL A 9 -2.33 5.00 -12.80
CA VAL A 9 -1.58 4.94 -11.52
C VAL A 9 -2.50 4.80 -10.31
N MET A 10 -3.63 5.53 -10.29
CA MET A 10 -4.61 5.38 -9.20
C MET A 10 -5.22 3.98 -9.17
N ILE A 11 -5.57 3.42 -10.33
CA ILE A 11 -6.09 2.05 -10.43
C ILE A 11 -5.05 1.04 -9.92
N SER A 12 -3.79 1.18 -10.31
CA SER A 12 -2.71 0.30 -9.86
C SER A 12 -2.49 0.39 -8.34
N LEU A 13 -2.58 1.57 -7.74
CA LEU A 13 -2.48 1.76 -6.28
C LEU A 13 -3.64 1.10 -5.53
N VAL A 14 -4.87 1.30 -6.01
CA VAL A 14 -6.05 0.66 -5.42
C VAL A 14 -5.93 -0.86 -5.51
N LEU A 15 -5.55 -1.38 -6.68
CA LEU A 15 -5.38 -2.81 -6.89
C LEU A 15 -4.28 -3.39 -5.98
N THR A 16 -3.17 -2.69 -5.81
CA THR A 16 -2.08 -3.10 -4.91
C THR A 16 -2.56 -3.19 -3.47
N ASN A 17 -3.32 -2.20 -3.00
CA ASN A 17 -3.91 -2.23 -1.66
C ASN A 17 -4.88 -3.41 -1.50
N ILE A 18 -5.75 -3.67 -2.48
CA ILE A 18 -6.71 -4.79 -2.43
C ILE A 18 -5.98 -6.14 -2.35
N ILE A 19 -4.98 -6.36 -3.22
CA ILE A 19 -4.21 -7.60 -3.26
C ILE A 19 -3.43 -7.79 -1.95
N ALA A 20 -2.81 -6.73 -1.44
CA ALA A 20 -2.07 -6.80 -0.18
C ALA A 20 -2.99 -7.12 1.00
N LEU A 21 -4.16 -6.49 1.07
CA LEU A 21 -5.14 -6.80 2.11
C LEU A 21 -5.61 -8.25 2.01
N LEU A 22 -5.93 -8.76 0.82
CA LEU A 22 -6.29 -10.17 0.63
C LEU A 22 -5.20 -11.13 1.12
N LEU A 23 -3.93 -10.83 0.83
CA LEU A 23 -2.80 -11.64 1.31
C LEU A 23 -2.65 -11.58 2.84
N ILE A 24 -2.84 -10.40 3.44
CA ILE A 24 -2.82 -10.23 4.90
C ILE A 24 -3.98 -10.99 5.54
N SER A 25 -5.19 -10.90 5.01
CA SER A 25 -6.37 -11.63 5.51
C SER A 25 -6.18 -13.15 5.37
N LEU A 26 -5.63 -13.62 4.25
CA LEU A 26 -5.33 -15.05 4.06
C LEU A 26 -4.28 -15.54 5.04
N TRP A 27 -3.23 -14.75 5.25
CA TRP A 27 -2.17 -15.07 6.20
C TRP A 27 -2.70 -15.08 7.64
N GLY A 28 -3.35 -14.00 8.08
CA GLY A 28 -3.94 -13.90 9.42
C GLY A 28 -4.96 -15.01 9.67
N GLY A 29 -5.83 -15.26 8.68
CA GLY A 29 -6.85 -16.30 8.76
C GLY A 29 -6.24 -17.70 8.93
N TYR A 30 -5.12 -17.99 8.27
CA TYR A 30 -4.42 -19.27 8.44
C TYR A 30 -3.92 -19.45 9.89
N TYR A 31 -3.27 -18.45 10.47
CA TYR A 31 -2.69 -18.56 11.81
C TYR A 31 -3.71 -18.45 12.92
N ASP A 32 -4.73 -17.61 12.78
CA ASP A 32 -5.71 -17.35 13.83
C ASP A 32 -6.80 -18.44 13.89
N PHE A 33 -7.13 -19.08 12.76
CA PHE A 33 -8.09 -20.20 12.73
C PHE A 33 -7.46 -21.59 12.82
N ALA A 34 -6.15 -21.76 12.61
CA ALA A 34 -5.48 -23.06 12.80
C ALA A 34 -5.67 -23.63 14.22
N PRO A 35 -5.53 -22.84 15.32
CA PRO A 35 -5.83 -23.29 16.68
C PRO A 35 -7.30 -23.70 16.89
N PHE A 36 -8.23 -23.06 16.19
CA PHE A 36 -9.66 -23.44 16.23
C PHE A 36 -9.89 -24.80 15.57
N LEU A 37 -9.25 -25.07 14.43
CA LEU A 37 -9.39 -26.33 13.69
C LEU A 37 -8.87 -27.55 14.50
N VAL A 38 -7.86 -27.35 15.35
CA VAL A 38 -7.36 -28.38 16.26
C VAL A 38 -8.09 -28.42 17.61
N GLY A 39 -9.15 -27.63 17.78
CA GLY A 39 -9.98 -27.61 18.99
C GLY A 39 -9.36 -26.92 20.20
N ALA A 40 -8.24 -26.19 20.04
CA ALA A 40 -7.54 -25.54 21.15
C ALA A 40 -8.21 -24.24 21.62
N VAL A 41 -8.99 -23.58 20.74
CA VAL A 41 -9.69 -22.33 21.05
C VAL A 41 -11.11 -22.33 20.49
N SER A 42 -11.98 -21.49 21.06
CA SER A 42 -13.34 -21.29 20.53
C SER A 42 -13.35 -20.42 19.28
N LEU A 43 -14.36 -20.59 18.42
CA LEU A 43 -14.56 -19.77 17.22
C LEU A 43 -14.58 -18.26 17.56
N LYS A 44 -15.18 -17.88 18.68
CA LYS A 44 -15.25 -16.48 19.13
C LYS A 44 -13.86 -15.90 19.44
N HIS A 45 -12.96 -16.71 20.01
CA HIS A 45 -11.58 -16.29 20.25
C HIS A 45 -10.82 -16.14 18.95
N ALA A 46 -10.84 -17.15 18.07
CA ALA A 46 -10.15 -17.09 16.78
C ALA A 46 -10.61 -15.89 15.92
N LEU A 47 -11.92 -15.60 15.90
CA LEU A 47 -12.49 -14.49 15.14
C LEU A 47 -12.11 -13.13 15.75
N SER A 48 -12.06 -13.02 17.07
CA SER A 48 -11.60 -11.81 17.76
C SER A 48 -10.13 -11.53 17.49
N ASP A 49 -9.28 -12.56 17.56
CA ASP A 49 -7.85 -12.44 17.27
C ASP A 49 -7.62 -12.09 15.80
N PHE A 50 -8.33 -12.74 14.89
CA PHE A 50 -8.31 -12.43 13.46
C PHE A 50 -8.66 -10.97 13.16
N LEU A 51 -9.77 -10.46 13.70
CA LEU A 51 -10.18 -9.07 13.49
C LEU A 51 -9.15 -8.09 14.06
N ARG A 52 -8.59 -8.40 15.23
CA ARG A 52 -7.55 -7.55 15.85
C ARG A 52 -6.29 -7.53 14.99
N THR A 53 -5.83 -8.69 14.54
CA THR A 53 -4.66 -8.85 13.66
C THR A 53 -4.89 -8.11 12.34
N GLU A 54 -6.05 -8.24 11.73
CA GLU A 54 -6.38 -7.58 10.47
C GLU A 54 -6.45 -6.06 10.60
N ILE A 55 -7.03 -5.54 11.68
CA ILE A 55 -7.05 -4.10 11.95
C ILE A 55 -5.63 -3.57 12.16
N VAL A 56 -4.80 -4.26 12.95
CA VAL A 56 -3.44 -3.80 13.27
C VAL A 56 -2.53 -3.90 12.05
N ILE A 57 -2.48 -5.06 11.39
CA ILE A 57 -1.57 -5.33 10.27
C ILE A 57 -2.12 -4.76 8.97
N GLY A 58 -3.38 -5.02 8.64
CA GLY A 58 -4.03 -4.51 7.43
C GLY A 58 -4.22 -2.99 7.49
N GLY A 59 -4.71 -2.46 8.61
CA GLY A 59 -4.81 -1.02 8.82
C GLY A 59 -3.44 -0.33 8.86
N GLY A 60 -2.46 -0.93 9.55
CA GLY A 60 -1.08 -0.44 9.57
C GLY A 60 -0.45 -0.40 8.18
N PHE A 61 -0.63 -1.46 7.38
CA PHE A 61 -0.17 -1.51 5.99
C PHE A 61 -0.78 -0.39 5.16
N LEU A 62 -2.10 -0.17 5.25
CA LEU A 62 -2.77 0.90 4.50
C LEU A 62 -2.17 2.27 4.83
N ILE A 63 -1.96 2.57 6.11
CA ILE A 63 -1.40 3.86 6.53
C ILE A 63 0.04 4.01 6.04
N LEU A 64 0.89 3.00 6.26
CA LEU A 64 2.30 3.04 5.91
C LEU A 64 2.51 3.10 4.39
N PHE A 65 1.83 2.26 3.63
CA PHE A 65 1.97 2.18 2.18
C PHE A 65 1.45 3.45 1.50
N ASN A 66 0.24 3.92 1.86
CA ASN A 66 -0.29 5.15 1.28
C ASN A 66 0.51 6.37 1.74
N GLY A 67 0.97 6.41 2.99
CA GLY A 67 1.87 7.45 3.50
C GLY A 67 3.19 7.51 2.73
N TYR A 68 3.83 6.35 2.51
CA TYR A 68 5.04 6.24 1.70
C TYR A 68 4.83 6.76 0.27
N VAL A 69 3.75 6.36 -0.40
CA VAL A 69 3.40 6.82 -1.75
C VAL A 69 3.19 8.34 -1.77
N LEU A 70 2.55 8.90 -0.75
CA LEU A 70 2.33 10.34 -0.62
C LEU A 70 3.66 11.09 -0.49
N ILE A 71 4.53 10.65 0.42
CA ILE A 71 5.87 11.24 0.64
C ILE A 71 6.71 11.14 -0.63
N TRP A 72 6.71 9.99 -1.31
CA TRP A 72 7.42 9.78 -2.56
C TRP A 72 6.96 10.76 -3.65
N ASN A 73 5.64 10.92 -3.82
CA ASN A 73 5.07 11.79 -4.84
C ASN A 73 5.30 13.28 -4.52
N LEU A 74 5.28 13.68 -3.25
CA LEU A 74 5.47 15.07 -2.82
C LEU A 74 6.94 15.50 -2.85
N PHE A 75 7.84 14.67 -2.34
CA PHE A 75 9.23 15.07 -2.09
C PHE A 75 10.22 14.51 -3.12
N LEU A 76 10.13 13.22 -3.45
CA LEU A 76 11.14 12.56 -4.30
C LEU A 76 10.90 12.83 -5.78
N LYS A 77 9.63 12.95 -6.20
CA LYS A 77 9.28 13.30 -7.58
C LYS A 77 9.57 14.77 -7.93
N LYS A 78 9.42 15.70 -6.97
CA LYS A 78 9.72 17.14 -7.17
C LYS A 78 11.22 17.38 -7.37
N LYS A 79 12.07 16.67 -6.62
CA LYS A 79 13.54 16.78 -6.72
C LYS A 79 14.05 16.38 -8.11
N SER A 80 13.51 15.31 -8.69
CA SER A 80 13.88 14.85 -10.04
C SER A 80 13.48 15.83 -11.16
N SER A 81 12.37 16.55 -11.00
CA SER A 81 11.93 17.54 -12.00
C SER A 81 12.69 18.88 -11.89
N SER A 82 13.15 19.24 -10.70
CA SER A 82 13.93 20.47 -10.48
C SER A 82 15.38 20.39 -10.99
N GLN A 83 15.88 19.18 -11.26
CA GLN A 83 17.27 18.94 -11.69
C GLN A 83 17.46 18.86 -13.22
N ARG A 84 16.39 19.00 -14.02
CA ARG A 84 16.45 18.99 -15.51
C ARG A 84 16.40 20.39 -16.15
N ILE A 85 17.10 21.36 -15.58
CA ILE A 85 17.44 22.58 -16.34
C ILE A 85 18.95 22.82 -16.27
N PRO A 86 19.75 22.22 -17.18
CA PRO A 86 20.94 22.90 -17.62
C PRO A 86 20.51 24.02 -18.56
N LYS A 87 20.66 25.27 -18.10
CA LYS A 87 20.73 26.45 -18.94
C LYS A 87 21.75 26.18 -20.06
N LYS A 88 21.31 26.15 -21.32
CA LYS A 88 22.16 26.56 -22.44
C LYS A 88 21.41 27.60 -23.25
N GLY A 89 21.63 28.85 -22.86
CA GLY A 89 21.34 29.99 -23.71
C GLY A 89 22.39 30.09 -24.83
N LYS A 90 21.93 30.67 -25.94
CA LYS A 90 22.67 31.40 -26.97
C LYS A 90 23.68 30.61 -27.82
N ARG A 91 23.32 30.40 -29.09
CA ARG A 91 23.68 31.36 -30.15
C ARG A 91 22.78 31.17 -31.37
N GLN A 92 21.96 32.18 -31.64
CA GLN A 92 21.56 32.51 -33.01
C GLN A 92 22.74 33.25 -33.64
N LYS A 93 23.25 32.72 -34.75
CA LYS A 93 23.54 33.42 -36.00
C LYS A 93 24.08 32.40 -36.99
#